data_AF-A0A6V7KY01-F1
#
_entry.id   AF-A0A6V7KY01-F1
#
_cell.length_a   1.000
_cell.length_b   1.000
_cell.length_c   1.000
_cell.angle_alpha   90.00
_cell.angle_beta   90.00
_cell.angle_gamma   90.00
#
_symmetry.space_group_name_H-M   'P 1'
#
loop_
_entity.id
_entity.type
_entity.pdbx_description
1 polymer ?
#
loop_
_entity_poly.entity_id
_entity_poly.type
_entity_poly.pdbx_seq_one_letter_code
_entity_poly.pdbx_strand_id
1 'polypeptide(L)'
;YNPYLDRLPVSKSGRKQSSFKFYDVDGSVNASVQQTPQRSGGDRAVLAAQARRRDSSHNERFYEEHDYERRVRKRRARLITAAEEAFAHIKRLHSEAELAPNPGPMDPMEAAQAVFPSMARALQKYLRVTRQQPRHSVESILGRLARCLAQDAAPKAFLEPFFTASPVLSNEKERQRRSHHWALVCEGELPSRSLSQGCEFQLRQGEVALLCTAYRLPHFSLTEQLAHPKSNKFLLRLNSETSV
;
A
#
# COMPACT_ATOMS: atom_id res chain seq x y z
N TYR A 1 3.56 -4.31 -6.74
CA TYR A 1 3.52 -5.48 -5.85
C TYR A 1 4.28 -5.16 -4.57
N ASN A 2 3.56 -5.14 -3.44
CA ASN A 2 4.11 -4.89 -2.11
C ASN A 2 4.04 -6.21 -1.33
N PRO A 3 5.16 -6.97 -1.20
CA PRO A 3 5.16 -8.29 -0.57
C PRO A 3 4.74 -8.23 0.91
N TYR A 4 4.71 -7.04 1.50
CA TYR A 4 4.26 -6.81 2.85
C TYR A 4 2.74 -6.65 3.01
N LEU A 5 1.99 -6.47 1.92
CA LEU A 5 0.52 -6.52 1.93
C LEU A 5 0.03 -7.97 2.02
N ASP A 6 0.72 -8.90 1.36
CA ASP A 6 0.34 -10.32 1.31
C ASP A 6 0.78 -11.10 2.56
N ARG A 7 1.80 -10.59 3.27
CA ARG A 7 2.20 -11.14 4.57
C ARG A 7 1.35 -10.52 5.67
N LEU A 8 0.24 -11.18 6.00
CA LEU A 8 -0.51 -10.90 7.22
C LEU A 8 0.46 -10.79 8.40
N PRO A 9 0.28 -9.81 9.30
CA PRO A 9 1.01 -9.84 10.56
C PRO A 9 0.65 -11.15 11.27
N VAL A 10 1.60 -12.08 11.33
CA VAL A 10 1.47 -13.31 12.13
C VAL A 10 1.02 -12.88 13.51
N SER A 11 -0.22 -13.20 13.86
CA SER A 11 -0.72 -12.78 15.15
C SER A 11 0.20 -13.36 16.22
N LYS A 12 0.62 -12.53 17.17
CA LYS A 12 1.28 -12.99 18.39
C LYS A 12 0.30 -13.78 19.29
N SER A 13 -0.81 -14.30 18.73
CA SER A 13 -1.82 -15.11 19.43
C SER A 13 -1.19 -16.39 20.00
N GLY A 14 -0.11 -16.89 19.39
CA GLY A 14 0.66 -18.02 19.92
C GLY A 14 1.50 -17.76 21.17
N ARG A 15 1.59 -16.52 21.68
CA ARG A 15 2.47 -16.19 22.83
C ARG A 15 1.78 -15.64 24.08
N LYS A 16 0.45 -15.72 24.14
CA LYS A 16 -0.25 -15.64 25.43
C LYS A 16 -0.83 -17.03 25.69
N GLN A 17 -0.01 -17.91 26.26
CA GLN A 17 -0.58 -18.84 27.22
C GLN A 17 -1.25 -17.95 28.27
N SER A 18 -2.57 -17.91 28.21
CA SER A 18 -3.38 -17.30 29.24
C SER A 18 -2.91 -17.84 30.56
N SER A 19 -2.57 -16.95 31.50
CA SER A 19 -2.39 -17.25 32.91
C SER A 19 -3.71 -17.73 33.51
N PHE A 20 -4.23 -18.85 33.02
CA PHE A 20 -5.35 -19.55 33.63
C PHE A 20 -4.76 -20.26 34.85
N LYS A 21 -4.97 -19.66 36.03
CA LYS A 21 -4.78 -20.36 37.28
C LYS A 21 -5.91 -21.37 37.40
N PHE A 22 -5.57 -22.64 37.24
CA PHE A 22 -6.42 -23.75 37.64
C PHE A 22 -6.52 -23.70 39.17
N TYR A 23 -7.75 -23.58 39.69
CA TYR A 23 -8.04 -23.87 41.09
C TYR A 23 -8.73 -25.23 41.09
N ASP A 24 -8.11 -26.21 41.73
CA ASP A 24 -8.79 -27.47 42.05
C ASP A 24 -9.86 -27.15 43.09
N VAL A 25 -11.13 -27.29 42.70
CA VAL A 25 -12.29 -27.09 43.57
C VAL A 25 -12.87 -28.47 43.90
N ASP A 26 -12.03 -29.36 44.41
CA ASP A 26 -12.47 -30.59 45.09
C ASP A 26 -11.44 -30.92 46.18
N GLY A 27 -11.54 -30.18 47.29
CA GLY A 27 -10.89 -30.55 48.53
C GLY A 27 -11.57 -31.78 49.12
N SER A 28 -11.10 -32.97 48.77
CA SER A 28 -11.40 -34.19 49.52
C SER A 28 -10.24 -34.52 50.45
N VAL A 29 -10.57 -34.58 51.73
CA VAL A 29 -9.69 -34.68 52.88
C VAL A 29 -9.29 -36.14 53.09
N ASN A 30 -8.01 -36.36 53.42
CA ASN A 30 -7.38 -37.59 53.94
C ASN A 30 -7.09 -38.75 52.96
N ALA A 31 -5.81 -38.96 52.66
CA ALA A 31 -5.01 -40.06 53.23
C ALA A 31 -3.61 -40.08 52.58
N SER A 32 -2.60 -40.28 53.41
CA SER A 32 -1.23 -40.63 53.05
C SER A 32 -1.16 -41.72 51.99
N VAL A 33 -0.55 -41.48 50.82
CA VAL A 33 0.26 -42.48 50.09
C VAL A 33 1.21 -41.74 49.13
N GLN A 34 2.46 -42.14 49.25
CA GLN A 34 3.62 -41.82 48.45
C GLN A 34 3.52 -42.46 47.04
N GLN A 35 4.21 -41.87 46.05
CA GLN A 35 4.69 -42.47 44.79
C GLN A 35 3.90 -42.31 43.46
N THR A 36 4.70 -41.84 42.48
CA THR A 36 4.66 -41.94 41.00
C THR A 36 3.82 -40.96 40.16
N PRO A 37 4.46 -40.13 39.30
CA PRO A 37 3.79 -39.45 38.21
C PRO A 37 3.74 -40.36 36.97
N GLN A 38 2.59 -41.00 36.75
CA GLN A 38 2.31 -41.77 35.54
C GLN A 38 1.99 -40.79 34.38
N ARG A 39 3.04 -40.34 33.69
CA ARG A 39 2.96 -39.59 32.42
C ARG A 39 2.51 -40.52 31.30
N SER A 40 1.21 -40.63 31.03
CA SER A 40 0.73 -41.29 29.79
C SER A 40 -0.62 -40.78 29.24
N GLY A 41 -1.31 -39.86 29.91
CA GLY A 41 -2.62 -39.35 29.48
C GLY A 41 -2.64 -37.95 28.83
N GLY A 42 -1.66 -37.10 29.15
CA GLY A 42 -1.65 -35.69 28.71
C GLY A 42 -1.17 -35.47 27.27
N ASP A 43 -0.18 -36.24 26.81
CA ASP A 43 0.45 -36.02 25.51
C ASP A 43 -0.50 -36.30 24.33
N ARG A 44 -1.39 -37.30 24.47
CA ARG A 44 -2.38 -37.62 23.42
C ARG A 44 -3.44 -36.54 23.28
N ALA A 45 -3.86 -35.93 24.38
CA ALA A 45 -4.82 -34.82 24.38
C ALA A 45 -4.19 -33.53 23.83
N VAL A 46 -2.92 -33.26 24.14
CA VAL A 46 -2.17 -32.11 23.61
C VAL A 46 -1.88 -32.27 22.12
N LEU A 47 -1.50 -33.47 21.66
CA LEU A 47 -1.30 -33.79 20.24
C LEU A 47 -2.62 -33.74 19.45
N ALA A 48 -3.72 -34.25 20.01
CA ALA A 48 -5.05 -34.15 19.39
C ALA A 48 -5.57 -32.70 19.36
N ALA A 49 -5.30 -31.90 20.39
CA ALA A 49 -5.59 -30.47 20.40
C ALA A 49 -4.74 -29.68 19.40
N GLN A 50 -3.45 -30.04 19.23
CA GLN A 50 -2.60 -29.48 18.17
C GLN A 50 -3.07 -29.90 16.77
N ALA A 51 -3.52 -31.14 16.58
CA ALA A 51 -4.08 -31.60 15.31
C ALA A 51 -5.37 -30.83 14.94
N ARG A 52 -6.29 -30.63 15.89
CA ARG A 52 -7.50 -29.82 15.68
C ARG A 52 -7.21 -28.32 15.46
N ARG A 53 -6.11 -27.79 16.02
CA ARG A 53 -5.61 -26.43 15.73
C ARG A 53 -5.05 -26.29 14.32
N ARG A 54 -4.55 -27.38 13.75
CA ARG A 54 -3.97 -27.40 12.39
C ARG A 54 -5.06 -27.29 11.32
N ASP A 55 -6.21 -27.91 11.54
CA ASP A 55 -7.39 -27.82 10.66
C ASP A 55 -8.18 -26.51 10.81
N SER A 56 -8.10 -25.83 11.96
CA SER A 56 -8.71 -24.50 12.16
C SER A 56 -7.89 -23.32 11.60
N SER A 57 -6.70 -23.60 11.05
CA SER A 57 -5.78 -22.58 10.54
C SER A 57 -6.34 -21.78 9.36
N HIS A 58 -7.21 -22.39 8.55
CA HIS A 58 -7.87 -21.72 7.42
C HIS A 58 -8.85 -20.64 7.90
N ASN A 59 -9.69 -20.96 8.89
CA ASN A 59 -10.65 -20.02 9.48
C ASN A 59 -9.94 -18.87 10.21
N GLU A 60 -8.86 -19.17 10.95
CA GLU A 60 -8.04 -18.15 11.60
C GLU A 60 -7.43 -17.18 10.57
N ARG A 61 -6.88 -17.71 9.48
CA ARG A 61 -6.36 -16.89 8.37
C ARG A 61 -7.46 -16.01 7.75
N PHE A 62 -8.65 -16.56 7.50
CA PHE A 62 -9.78 -15.80 6.95
C PHE A 62 -10.17 -14.62 7.86
N TYR A 63 -10.30 -14.85 9.17
CA TYR A 63 -10.63 -13.76 10.10
C TYR A 63 -9.51 -12.73 10.21
N GLU A 64 -8.24 -13.15 10.17
CA GLU A 64 -7.09 -12.23 10.16
C GLU A 64 -7.05 -11.36 8.89
N GLU A 65 -7.30 -11.94 7.71
CA GLU A 65 -7.42 -11.22 6.43
C GLU A 65 -8.57 -10.22 6.48
N HIS A 66 -9.76 -10.67 6.88
CA HIS A 66 -10.94 -9.81 6.98
C HIS A 66 -10.71 -8.63 7.96
N ASP A 67 -10.14 -8.89 9.14
CA ASP A 67 -9.80 -7.84 10.10
C ASP A 67 -8.74 -6.88 9.56
N TYR A 68 -7.76 -7.38 8.82
CA TYR A 68 -6.77 -6.56 8.14
C TYR A 68 -7.43 -5.64 7.11
N GLU A 69 -8.23 -6.19 6.21
CA GLU A 69 -8.94 -5.42 5.20
C GLU A 69 -9.86 -4.37 5.84
N ARG A 70 -10.59 -4.75 6.90
CA ARG A 70 -11.43 -3.82 7.65
C ARG A 70 -10.62 -2.65 8.22
N ARG A 71 -9.43 -2.92 8.79
CA ARG A 71 -8.52 -1.87 9.27
C ARG A 71 -8.04 -0.99 8.12
N VAL A 72 -7.63 -1.56 6.99
CA VAL A 72 -7.16 -0.81 5.82
C VAL A 72 -8.28 0.09 5.28
N ARG A 73 -9.48 -0.45 5.03
CA ARG A 73 -10.65 0.31 4.58
C ARG A 73 -10.99 1.46 5.53
N LYS A 74 -11.00 1.20 6.85
CA LYS A 74 -11.26 2.23 7.87
C LYS A 74 -10.21 3.35 7.85
N ARG A 75 -8.93 3.02 7.66
CA ARG A 75 -7.85 4.03 7.57
C ARG A 75 -7.90 4.79 6.25
N ARG A 76 -8.21 4.10 5.14
CA ARG A 76 -8.40 4.70 3.81
C ARG A 76 -9.50 5.76 3.84
N ALA A 77 -10.68 5.41 4.35
CA ALA A 77 -11.80 6.35 4.47
C ALA A 77 -11.42 7.60 5.27
N ARG A 78 -10.77 7.42 6.43
CA ARG A 78 -10.29 8.55 7.26
C ARG A 78 -9.28 9.44 6.54
N LEU A 79 -8.39 8.85 5.74
CA LEU A 79 -7.41 9.62 4.97
C LEU A 79 -8.08 10.41 3.85
N ILE A 80 -9.07 9.82 3.16
CA ILE A 80 -9.84 10.52 2.14
C ILE A 80 -10.55 11.73 2.74
N THR A 81 -11.29 11.54 3.84
CA THR A 81 -12.00 12.64 4.51
C THR A 81 -11.03 13.74 4.96
N ALA A 82 -9.91 13.38 5.59
CA ALA A 82 -8.91 14.37 6.04
C ALA A 82 -8.27 15.13 4.86
N ALA A 83 -8.07 14.47 3.71
CA ALA A 83 -7.55 15.13 2.51
C ALA A 83 -8.59 16.06 1.88
N GLU A 84 -9.86 15.66 1.84
CA GLU A 84 -10.95 16.50 1.33
C GLU A 84 -11.11 17.77 2.19
N GLU A 85 -11.12 17.64 3.52
CA GLU A 85 -11.19 18.77 4.45
C GLU A 85 -10.00 19.72 4.30
N ALA A 86 -8.79 19.17 4.18
CA ALA A 86 -7.57 19.92 3.99
C ALA A 86 -7.54 20.73 2.68
N PHE A 87 -7.93 20.13 1.56
CA PHE A 87 -7.99 20.84 0.28
C PHE A 87 -9.12 21.88 0.29
N ALA A 88 -10.25 21.60 0.93
CA ALA A 88 -11.31 22.58 1.12
C ALA A 88 -10.83 23.79 1.94
N HIS A 89 -10.01 23.56 2.97
CA HIS A 89 -9.40 24.63 3.76
C HIS A 89 -8.50 25.53 2.90
N ILE A 90 -7.67 24.95 2.03
CA ILE A 90 -6.82 25.72 1.11
C ILE A 90 -7.66 26.55 0.13
N LYS A 91 -8.72 25.97 -0.44
CA LYS A 91 -9.62 26.70 -1.36
C LYS A 91 -10.26 27.92 -0.70
N ARG A 92 -10.64 27.82 0.59
CA ARG A 92 -11.15 28.97 1.35
C ARG A 92 -10.07 30.03 1.56
N LEU A 93 -8.88 29.64 1.99
CA LEU A 93 -7.75 30.57 2.17
C LEU A 93 -7.38 31.27 0.85
N HIS A 94 -7.42 30.56 -0.28
CA HIS A 94 -7.16 31.16 -1.59
C HIS A 94 -8.25 32.18 -1.95
N SER A 95 -9.52 31.85 -1.71
CA SER A 95 -10.65 32.77 -1.96
C SER A 95 -10.56 34.03 -1.08
N GLU A 96 -10.16 33.89 0.18
CA GLU A 96 -9.94 35.01 1.11
C GLU A 96 -8.72 35.86 0.71
N ALA A 97 -7.65 35.24 0.23
CA ALA A 97 -6.45 35.93 -0.25
C ALA A 97 -6.68 36.70 -1.56
N GLU A 98 -7.53 36.20 -2.47
CA GLU A 98 -7.93 36.90 -3.69
C GLU A 98 -8.74 38.18 -3.41
N LEU A 99 -9.43 38.25 -2.27
CA LEU A 99 -10.20 39.42 -1.83
C LEU A 99 -9.33 40.48 -1.13
N ALA A 100 -8.06 40.18 -0.84
CA ALA A 100 -7.15 41.09 -0.18
C ALA A 100 -6.60 42.17 -1.15
N PRO A 101 -6.29 43.38 -0.67
CA PRO A 101 -5.87 44.51 -1.52
C PRO A 101 -4.50 44.33 -2.21
N ASN A 102 -3.75 43.26 -1.91
CA ASN A 102 -2.53 42.85 -2.60
C ASN A 102 -2.43 41.31 -2.61
N PRO A 103 -3.08 40.62 -3.57
CA PRO A 103 -3.01 39.17 -3.67
C PRO A 103 -1.63 38.78 -4.22
N GLY A 104 -0.71 38.47 -3.31
CA GLY A 104 0.54 37.80 -3.69
C GLY A 104 0.24 36.33 -4.04
N PRO A 105 0.87 35.75 -5.09
CA PRO A 105 0.71 34.34 -5.38
C PRO A 105 1.20 33.52 -4.18
N MET A 106 0.33 32.71 -3.59
CA MET A 106 0.70 31.82 -2.49
C MET A 106 1.70 30.79 -3.00
N ASP A 107 2.84 30.64 -2.33
CA ASP A 107 3.81 29.60 -2.69
C ASP A 107 3.17 28.21 -2.47
N PRO A 108 3.07 27.35 -3.50
CA PRO A 108 2.45 26.03 -3.36
C PRO A 108 3.13 25.15 -2.31
N MET A 109 4.43 25.35 -2.05
CA MET A 109 5.15 24.61 -1.01
C MET A 109 4.74 25.08 0.39
N GLU A 110 4.63 26.39 0.61
CA GLU A 110 4.14 26.97 1.87
C GLU A 110 2.70 26.50 2.17
N ALA A 111 1.81 26.53 1.17
CA ALA A 111 0.45 26.02 1.29
C ALA A 111 0.41 24.53 1.68
N ALA A 112 1.28 23.73 1.08
CA ALA A 112 1.41 22.32 1.41
C ALA A 112 1.88 22.11 2.86
N GLN A 113 2.87 22.89 3.33
CA GLN A 113 3.37 22.82 4.70
C GLN A 113 2.33 23.24 5.73
N ALA A 114 1.54 24.28 5.44
CA ALA A 114 0.49 24.77 6.34
C ALA A 114 -0.62 23.73 6.57
N VAL A 115 -0.99 22.98 5.52
CA VAL A 115 -2.16 22.10 5.57
C VAL A 115 -1.81 20.64 5.85
N PHE A 116 -0.60 20.19 5.52
CA PHE A 116 -0.18 18.81 5.76
C PHE A 116 -0.42 18.30 7.20
N PRO A 117 -0.20 19.08 8.28
CA PRO A 117 -0.46 18.63 9.65
C PRO A 117 -1.88 18.10 9.89
N SER A 118 -2.90 18.66 9.22
CA SER A 118 -4.30 18.24 9.34
C SER A 118 -4.55 16.80 8.87
N MET A 119 -3.80 16.32 7.87
CA MET A 119 -3.95 14.98 7.30
C MET A 119 -2.79 14.03 7.66
N ALA A 120 -1.67 14.55 8.16
CA ALA A 120 -0.44 13.78 8.40
C ALA A 120 -0.67 12.52 9.24
N ARG A 121 -1.46 12.63 10.32
CA ARG A 121 -1.76 11.48 11.19
C ARG A 121 -2.58 10.41 10.47
N ALA A 122 -3.54 10.80 9.64
CA ALA A 122 -4.35 9.85 8.88
C ALA A 122 -3.48 9.11 7.85
N LEU A 123 -2.61 9.86 7.16
CA LEU A 123 -1.67 9.32 6.17
C LEU A 123 -0.68 8.36 6.82
N GLN A 124 0.00 8.76 7.89
CA GLN A 124 0.96 7.92 8.62
C GLN A 124 0.31 6.61 9.13
N LYS A 125 -0.92 6.68 9.64
CA LYS A 125 -1.65 5.47 10.10
C LYS A 125 -1.99 4.54 8.93
N TYR A 126 -2.34 5.10 7.76
CA TYR A 126 -2.59 4.32 6.55
C TYR A 126 -1.30 3.67 6.04
N LEU A 127 -0.23 4.45 5.85
CA LEU A 127 1.08 3.95 5.42
C LEU A 127 1.62 2.88 6.36
N ARG A 128 1.36 2.98 7.67
CA ARG A 128 1.77 1.96 8.65
C ARG A 128 1.01 0.65 8.52
N VAL A 129 -0.30 0.69 8.28
CA VAL A 129 -1.09 -0.55 8.11
C VAL A 129 -0.82 -1.21 6.76
N THR A 130 -0.50 -0.44 5.72
CA THR A 130 -0.12 -0.94 4.39
C THR A 130 1.39 -1.20 4.26
N ARG A 131 2.17 -0.91 5.31
CA ARG A 131 3.64 -1.07 5.36
C ARG A 131 4.37 -0.33 4.22
N GLN A 132 3.88 0.86 3.88
CA GLN A 132 4.40 1.72 2.81
C GLN A 132 5.32 2.84 3.33
N GLN A 133 5.60 2.95 4.63
CA GLN A 133 6.38 4.07 5.19
C GLN A 133 7.75 4.28 4.52
N PRO A 134 8.55 3.22 4.20
CA PRO A 134 9.85 3.41 3.56
C PRO A 134 9.78 4.01 2.15
N ARG A 135 8.60 3.98 1.50
CA ARG A 135 8.40 4.45 0.12
C ARG A 135 8.04 5.93 0.03
N HIS A 136 7.70 6.56 1.16
CA HIS A 136 7.19 7.93 1.18
C HIS A 136 7.89 8.75 2.26
N SER A 137 8.92 9.49 1.85
CA SER A 137 9.53 10.53 2.67
C SER A 137 8.56 11.72 2.83
N VAL A 138 8.72 12.48 3.92
CA VAL A 138 7.91 13.69 4.15
C VAL A 138 8.10 14.70 3.02
N GLU A 139 9.34 14.87 2.55
CA GLU A 139 9.69 15.74 1.42
C GLU A 139 8.95 15.32 0.14
N SER A 140 8.96 14.04 -0.21
CA SER A 140 8.23 13.55 -1.40
C SER A 140 6.72 13.75 -1.28
N ILE A 141 6.17 13.65 -0.07
CA ILE A 141 4.74 13.88 0.18
C ILE A 141 4.40 15.37 0.01
N LEU A 142 5.19 16.25 0.63
CA LEU A 142 5.02 17.71 0.52
C LEU A 142 5.19 18.20 -0.92
N GLY A 143 6.22 17.73 -1.62
CA GLY A 143 6.43 18.08 -3.03
C GLY A 143 5.30 17.60 -3.95
N ARG A 144 4.67 16.45 -3.64
CA ARG A 144 3.46 16.04 -4.36
C ARG A 144 2.26 16.92 -4.02
N LEU A 145 2.05 17.21 -2.74
CA LEU A 145 0.96 18.06 -2.29
C LEU A 145 1.06 19.43 -2.94
N ALA A 146 2.23 20.06 -2.92
CA ALA A 146 2.49 21.35 -3.58
C ALA A 146 2.16 21.33 -5.08
N ARG A 147 2.59 20.28 -5.81
CA ARG A 147 2.22 20.12 -7.24
C ARG A 147 0.72 19.98 -7.46
N CYS A 148 0.04 19.22 -6.60
CA CYS A 148 -1.41 19.09 -6.68
C CYS A 148 -2.13 20.42 -6.42
N LEU A 149 -1.63 21.23 -5.48
CA LEU A 149 -2.19 22.56 -5.20
C LEU A 149 -1.94 23.53 -6.37
N ALA A 150 -0.73 23.54 -6.92
CA ALA A 150 -0.37 24.41 -8.06
C ALA A 150 -1.19 24.13 -9.33
N GLN A 151 -1.72 22.91 -9.48
CA GLN A 151 -2.49 22.48 -10.64
C GLN A 151 -4.02 22.43 -10.38
N ASP A 152 -4.49 22.93 -9.23
CA ASP A 152 -5.87 22.76 -8.73
C ASP A 152 -6.38 21.30 -8.85
N ALA A 153 -5.51 20.34 -8.56
CA ALA A 153 -5.85 18.93 -8.66
C ALA A 153 -6.76 18.49 -7.51
N ALA A 154 -7.65 17.53 -7.79
CA ALA A 154 -8.53 16.97 -6.77
C ALA A 154 -7.74 16.25 -5.64
N PRO A 155 -8.27 16.16 -4.40
CA PRO A 155 -7.63 15.43 -3.29
C PRO A 155 -7.33 13.97 -3.64
N LYS A 156 -8.18 13.36 -4.47
CA LYS A 156 -7.99 12.00 -4.99
C LYS A 156 -6.72 11.86 -5.83
N ALA A 157 -6.35 12.88 -6.61
CA ALA A 157 -5.13 12.88 -7.40
C ALA A 157 -3.88 12.90 -6.50
N PHE A 158 -3.92 13.66 -5.40
CA PHE A 158 -2.87 13.59 -4.39
C PHE A 158 -2.75 12.19 -3.79
N LEU A 159 -3.89 11.55 -3.46
CA LEU A 159 -3.92 10.26 -2.76
C LEU A 159 -3.60 9.03 -3.61
N GLU A 160 -3.73 9.12 -4.93
CA GLU A 160 -3.61 8.02 -5.88
C GLU A 160 -2.39 7.09 -5.63
N PRO A 161 -1.14 7.59 -5.45
CA PRO A 161 0.02 6.72 -5.32
C PRO A 161 0.09 5.96 -4.00
N PHE A 162 -0.63 6.42 -2.96
CA PHE A 162 -0.70 5.70 -1.69
C PHE A 162 -1.69 4.53 -1.78
N PHE A 163 -2.69 4.63 -2.66
CA PHE A 163 -3.72 3.60 -2.85
C PHE A 163 -3.32 2.59 -3.93
N THR A 164 -2.56 3.00 -4.94
CA THR A 164 -2.08 2.11 -5.99
C THR A 164 -0.91 1.27 -5.49
N ALA A 165 -1.03 -0.06 -5.56
CA ALA A 165 0.06 -0.97 -5.27
C ALA A 165 1.08 -1.00 -6.43
N SER A 166 1.84 0.10 -6.61
CA SER A 166 2.83 0.25 -7.67
C SER A 166 3.86 -0.92 -7.70
N PRO A 167 4.49 -1.25 -8.85
CA PRO A 167 5.42 -2.37 -8.99
C PRO A 167 6.52 -2.41 -7.92
N VAL A 168 7.14 -3.58 -7.76
CA VAL A 168 8.03 -3.95 -6.62
C VAL A 168 9.15 -2.94 -6.38
N LEU A 169 9.64 -2.30 -7.45
CA LEU A 169 10.86 -1.50 -7.52
C LEU A 169 10.62 0.00 -7.34
N SER A 170 10.04 0.41 -6.21
CA SER A 170 9.78 1.83 -5.92
C SER A 170 10.29 2.27 -4.56
N ASN A 171 11.37 1.67 -4.05
CA ASN A 171 12.11 2.34 -2.99
C ASN A 171 12.89 3.52 -3.58
N GLU A 172 13.00 4.64 -2.87
CA GLU A 172 13.77 5.81 -3.30
C GLU A 172 15.25 5.45 -3.54
N LYS A 173 15.80 4.57 -2.70
CA LYS A 173 17.15 3.99 -2.88
C LYS A 173 17.27 3.13 -4.14
N GLU A 174 16.20 2.45 -4.54
CA GLU A 174 16.18 1.64 -5.77
C GLU A 174 16.01 2.52 -7.02
N ARG A 175 15.27 3.62 -6.91
CA ARG A 175 15.10 4.63 -7.96
C ARG A 175 16.39 5.42 -8.21
N GLN A 176 17.15 5.72 -7.16
CA GLN A 176 18.44 6.42 -7.26
C GLN A 176 19.54 5.53 -7.87
N ARG A 177 19.42 4.21 -7.75
CA ARG A 177 20.34 3.27 -8.39
C ARG A 177 20.04 3.18 -9.88
N ARG A 178 21.00 3.61 -10.70
CA ARG A 178 20.93 3.49 -12.17
C ARG A 178 20.95 2.04 -12.65
N SER A 179 21.49 1.11 -11.86
CA SER A 179 21.54 -0.31 -12.19
C SER A 179 21.33 -1.18 -10.95
N HIS A 180 20.67 -2.32 -11.16
CA HIS A 180 20.50 -3.36 -10.16
C HIS A 180 21.16 -4.64 -10.68
N HIS A 181 21.92 -5.31 -9.82
CA HIS A 181 22.50 -6.60 -10.17
C HIS A 181 21.47 -7.71 -9.87
N TRP A 182 21.17 -8.51 -10.90
CA TRP A 182 20.26 -9.66 -10.84
C TRP A 182 20.97 -10.85 -11.47
N ALA A 183 20.83 -12.03 -10.85
CA ALA A 183 21.30 -13.28 -11.44
C ALA A 183 20.25 -13.76 -12.45
N LEU A 184 20.67 -13.95 -13.70
CA LEU A 184 19.86 -14.56 -14.74
C LEU A 184 19.92 -16.09 -14.58
N VAL A 185 18.76 -16.72 -14.43
CA VAL A 185 18.59 -18.17 -14.35
C VAL A 185 17.68 -18.57 -15.49
N CYS A 186 18.16 -19.39 -16.42
CA CYS A 186 17.40 -19.89 -17.56
C CYS A 186 17.34 -21.42 -17.49
N GLU A 187 16.16 -21.99 -17.71
CA GLU A 187 16.01 -23.42 -17.99
C GLU A 187 15.94 -23.60 -19.51
N GLY A 188 17.08 -23.70 -20.20
CA GLY A 188 17.10 -23.86 -21.66
C GLY A 188 18.25 -23.15 -22.37
N GLU A 189 17.92 -22.39 -23.44
CA GLU A 189 18.92 -21.72 -24.29
C GLU A 189 19.88 -20.83 -23.47
N LEU A 190 21.17 -20.94 -23.82
CA LEU A 190 22.28 -20.33 -23.09
C LEU A 190 22.11 -18.79 -22.94
N PRO A 191 22.53 -18.20 -21.80
CA PRO A 191 22.57 -16.75 -21.59
C PRO A 191 23.39 -15.95 -22.61
N SER A 192 24.22 -16.62 -23.42
CA SER A 192 25.11 -16.02 -24.41
C SER A 192 24.42 -15.64 -25.72
N ARG A 193 23.15 -16.03 -25.92
CA ARG A 193 22.37 -15.67 -27.11
C ARG A 193 21.52 -14.42 -26.88
N SER A 194 21.25 -13.68 -27.94
CA SER A 194 20.34 -12.54 -27.91
C SER A 194 18.94 -12.99 -27.52
N LEU A 195 18.22 -12.16 -26.74
CA LEU A 195 16.84 -12.43 -26.34
C LEU A 195 15.93 -12.66 -27.56
N SER A 196 15.33 -13.83 -27.64
CA SER A 196 14.36 -14.21 -28.66
C SER A 196 12.92 -13.92 -28.18
N GLN A 197 12.00 -13.80 -29.14
CA GLN A 197 10.58 -13.62 -28.83
C GLN A 197 10.04 -14.87 -28.12
N GLY A 198 9.35 -14.67 -27.00
CA GLY A 198 8.80 -15.74 -26.18
C GLY A 198 9.83 -16.39 -25.25
N CYS A 199 11.05 -15.86 -25.15
CA CYS A 199 12.05 -16.38 -24.23
C CYS A 199 11.60 -16.17 -22.77
N GLU A 200 11.62 -17.25 -21.99
CA GLU A 200 11.32 -17.23 -20.55
C GLU A 200 12.60 -17.41 -19.74
N PHE A 201 12.79 -16.55 -18.75
CA PHE A 201 13.93 -16.61 -17.85
C PHE A 201 13.55 -16.07 -16.47
N GLN A 202 14.34 -16.43 -15.46
CA GLN A 202 14.16 -15.97 -14.10
C GLN A 202 15.26 -14.98 -13.73
N LEU A 203 14.89 -13.82 -13.19
CA LEU A 203 15.83 -12.90 -12.55
C LEU A 203 15.75 -13.09 -11.04
N ARG A 204 16.88 -13.38 -10.41
CA ARG A 204 16.98 -13.57 -8.95
C ARG A 204 17.83 -12.51 -8.27
N GLN A 205 17.35 -12.03 -7.13
CA GLN A 205 18.06 -11.12 -6.25
C GLN A 205 17.74 -11.49 -4.79
N GLY A 206 18.64 -12.24 -4.14
CA GLY A 206 18.42 -12.74 -2.79
C GLY A 206 17.20 -13.67 -2.70
N GLU A 207 16.23 -13.30 -1.87
CA GLU A 207 14.95 -14.03 -1.69
C GLU A 207 13.90 -13.69 -2.76
N VAL A 208 14.15 -12.69 -3.61
CA VAL A 208 13.21 -12.27 -4.65
C VAL A 208 13.56 -12.94 -5.97
N ALA A 209 12.54 -13.49 -6.63
CA ALA A 209 12.64 -14.02 -7.98
C ALA A 209 11.54 -13.44 -8.86
N LEU A 210 11.89 -13.05 -10.08
CA LEU A 210 10.98 -12.59 -11.11
C LEU A 210 10.98 -13.62 -12.24
N LEU A 211 9.81 -14.09 -12.64
CA LEU A 211 9.64 -14.82 -13.90
C LEU A 211 9.41 -13.79 -15.01
N CYS A 212 10.24 -13.81 -16.02
CA CYS A 212 10.25 -12.85 -17.11
C CYS A 212 10.02 -13.55 -18.44
N THR A 213 9.13 -12.98 -19.26
CA THR A 213 8.91 -13.41 -20.64
C THR A 213 9.23 -12.25 -21.58
N ALA A 214 10.12 -12.47 -22.54
CA ALA A 214 10.53 -11.45 -23.50
C ALA A 214 9.56 -11.41 -24.70
N TYR A 215 9.01 -10.23 -24.99
CA TYR A 215 8.16 -10.00 -26.16
C TYR A 215 8.83 -8.99 -27.10
N ARG A 216 8.80 -9.28 -28.41
CA ARG A 216 9.24 -8.31 -29.42
C ARG A 216 8.16 -7.25 -29.57
N LEU A 217 8.48 -6.01 -29.23
CA LEU A 217 7.57 -4.89 -29.44
C LEU A 217 7.66 -4.41 -30.90
N PRO A 218 6.55 -3.97 -31.51
CA PRO A 218 6.57 -3.34 -32.83
C PRO A 218 7.34 -2.01 -32.75
N HIS A 219 8.01 -1.66 -33.85
CA HIS A 219 8.72 -0.38 -33.94
C HIS A 219 7.70 0.74 -34.20
N PHE A 220 7.57 1.66 -33.26
CA PHE A 220 6.73 2.85 -33.43
C PHE A 220 7.57 3.99 -33.96
N SER A 221 7.21 4.51 -35.13
CA SER A 221 7.73 5.78 -35.62
C SER A 221 6.79 6.89 -35.15
N LEU A 222 7.29 7.74 -34.25
CA LEU A 222 6.57 8.92 -33.78
C LEU A 222 7.11 10.13 -34.53
N THR A 223 6.24 10.81 -35.26
CA THR A 223 6.56 12.08 -35.90
C THR A 223 5.75 13.18 -35.25
N GLU A 224 6.43 14.18 -34.71
CA GLU A 224 5.77 15.39 -34.22
C GLU A 224 5.36 16.26 -35.40
N GLN A 225 4.07 16.59 -35.48
CA GLN A 225 3.57 17.58 -36.42
C GLN A 225 2.96 18.72 -35.62
N LEU A 226 3.44 19.94 -35.87
CA LEU A 226 2.80 21.16 -35.37
C LEU A 226 1.40 21.26 -35.97
N ALA A 227 0.38 21.07 -35.13
CA ALA A 227 -1.01 21.28 -35.54
C ALA A 227 -1.16 22.74 -35.97
N HIS A 228 -1.57 22.96 -37.23
CA HIS A 228 -1.79 24.30 -37.75
C HIS A 228 -2.88 24.98 -36.88
N PRO A 229 -2.71 26.22 -36.39
CA PRO A 229 -3.67 26.85 -35.46
C PRO A 229 -5.11 27.02 -36.00
N LYS A 230 -5.35 26.74 -37.29
CA LYS A 230 -6.68 26.69 -37.89
C LYS A 230 -7.37 25.32 -37.80
N SER A 231 -6.63 24.23 -37.61
CA SER A 231 -7.19 22.86 -37.52
C SER A 231 -7.73 22.51 -36.14
N ASN A 232 -7.36 23.26 -35.09
CA ASN A 232 -7.83 23.09 -33.72
C ASN A 232 -8.94 24.10 -33.34
N LYS A 233 -9.76 24.53 -34.30
CA LYS A 233 -10.93 25.36 -34.02
C LYS A 233 -12.16 24.48 -33.91
N PHE A 234 -12.63 24.25 -32.68
CA PHE A 234 -13.96 23.72 -32.46
C PHE A 234 -14.97 24.85 -32.70
N LEU A 235 -15.81 24.70 -33.72
CA LEU A 235 -16.97 25.57 -33.92
C LEU A 235 -18.07 25.13 -32.96
N LEU A 236 -18.22 25.85 -31.85
CA LEU A 236 -19.40 25.73 -31.00
C LEU A 236 -20.59 26.37 -31.72
N ARG A 237 -21.36 25.58 -32.48
CA ARG A 237 -22.65 26.03 -33.02
C ARG A 237 -23.69 26.02 -31.90
N LEU A 238 -23.88 27.17 -31.28
CA LEU A 238 -25.05 27.42 -30.44
C LEU A 238 -26.26 27.59 -31.38
N ASN A 239 -27.11 26.56 -31.46
CA ASN A 239 -28.42 26.72 -32.09
C ASN A 239 -29.26 27.59 -31.15
N SER A 240 -29.37 28.88 -31.46
CA SER A 240 -30.30 29.80 -30.83
C SER A 240 -31.72 29.57 -31.35
N GLU A 241 -32.25 28.36 -31.16
CA GLU A 241 -33.67 28.08 -31.32
C GLU A 241 -34.29 27.92 -29.94
N THR A 242 -34.53 29.05 -29.27
CA THR A 242 -35.74 29.34 -28.49
C THR A 242 -35.69 30.81 -28.08
N SER A 243 -36.23 31.67 -28.93
CA SER A 243 -36.73 32.98 -28.55
C SER A 243 -38.15 33.10 -29.10
N VAL A 244 -39.14 32.63 -28.35
CA VAL A 244 -40.43 33.30 -28.00
C VAL A 244 -40.94 32.62 -26.74
#